data_AF-A0A9X4NQR6-F1
#
_entry.id   AF-A0A9X4NQR6-F1
#
_cell.length_a   1.000
_cell.length_b   1.000
_cell.length_c   1.000
_cell.angle_alpha   90.00
_cell.angle_beta   90.00
_cell.angle_gamma   90.00
#
_symmetry.space_group_name_H-M   'P 1'
#
loop_
_entity.id
_entity.type
_entity.pdbx_description
1 polymer ?
#
loop_
_entity_poly.entity_id
_entity_poly.type
_entity_poly.pdbx_seq_one_letter_code
_entity_poly.pdbx_strand_id
1 'polypeptide(L)'
;MQKAPEIELLDARSRLLEFAEAYDTAPARTVLNTVWERAREVSKSASGSWLGYQANVYYKNFSTPPAGTHFDIEHGTSGTYYAAPDRNWIELTDQQVFDFLVDQSGNEALAIAEDLADQGLALFNSFKADVISILTVYLDAHDDKYVSRMLEEIEKAEVFDAAGIANQLSPKRQLITSDMRAIQQGTWAPPHVKIQARITAANQPAAHCQELANRLEKIAAHLSRVSRVEVRSSRIGTNVFIGHGRSFVWRDLKDFIKERLRLPHDEFNRIPVAGITNIARLSEMLDSAACAFVIMTAEDELADGKVQARMNVIHEVGLFQGRLGFTKAIVLLEEGCEEFSNIQGLGQIRFPKGNIAAKFEEIRLVLEREGVLEAPNAS
;
A
#
# COMPACT_ATOMS: atom_id res chain seq x y z
N MET A 1 -7.27 19.60 -10.83
CA MET A 1 -7.32 18.13 -10.91
C MET A 1 -6.64 17.62 -9.66
N GLN A 2 -7.38 17.02 -8.71
CA GLN A 2 -6.77 16.36 -7.55
C GLN A 2 -5.82 15.26 -8.07
N LYS A 3 -4.62 15.15 -7.49
CA LYS A 3 -3.73 14.03 -7.83
C LYS A 3 -4.39 12.74 -7.32
N ALA A 4 -4.12 11.63 -8.00
CA ALA A 4 -4.59 10.34 -7.53
C ALA A 4 -3.89 10.01 -6.19
N PRO A 5 -4.59 9.43 -5.20
CA PRO A 5 -4.03 9.21 -3.87
C PRO A 5 -2.74 8.38 -3.90
N GLU A 6 -2.64 7.40 -4.81
CA GLU A 6 -1.43 6.62 -5.00
C GLU A 6 -0.21 7.46 -5.43
N ILE A 7 -0.40 8.55 -6.18
CA ILE A 7 0.68 9.44 -6.60
C ILE A 7 1.16 10.28 -5.42
N GLU A 8 0.23 10.80 -4.61
CA GLU A 8 0.57 11.59 -3.41
C GLU A 8 1.34 10.75 -2.39
N LEU A 9 0.95 9.48 -2.20
CA LEU A 9 1.66 8.53 -1.34
C LEU A 9 3.08 8.23 -1.85
N LEU A 10 3.28 8.13 -3.17
CA LEU A 10 4.60 7.90 -3.77
C LEU A 10 5.50 9.15 -3.71
N ASP A 11 4.93 10.35 -3.87
CA ASP A 11 5.64 11.62 -3.68
C ASP A 11 6.13 11.75 -2.22
N ALA A 12 5.27 11.44 -1.24
CA ALA A 12 5.62 11.41 0.17
C ALA A 12 6.70 10.36 0.48
N ARG A 13 6.56 9.15 -0.06
CA ARG A 13 7.58 8.08 0.05
C ARG A 13 8.95 8.57 -0.40
N SER A 14 9.03 9.22 -1.57
CA SER A 14 10.32 9.66 -2.12
C SER A 14 11.05 10.61 -1.18
N ARG A 15 10.34 11.58 -0.60
CA ARG A 15 10.92 12.57 0.32
C ARG A 15 11.35 11.96 1.64
N LEU A 16 10.58 11.00 2.17
CA LEU A 16 10.93 10.27 3.39
C LEU A 16 12.21 9.43 3.21
N LEU A 17 12.36 8.78 2.04
CA LEU A 17 13.56 8.00 1.71
C LEU A 17 14.78 8.88 1.50
N GLU A 18 14.63 10.01 0.80
CA GLU A 18 15.72 10.97 0.58
C GLU A 18 16.32 11.44 1.91
N PHE A 19 15.46 11.77 2.87
CA PHE A 19 15.90 12.12 4.22
C PHE A 19 16.59 10.95 4.94
N ALA A 20 15.98 9.76 4.93
CA ALA A 20 16.53 8.58 5.60
C ALA A 20 17.92 8.20 5.05
N GLU A 21 18.09 8.21 3.72
CA GLU A 21 19.36 7.92 3.05
C GLU A 21 20.43 8.98 3.37
N ALA A 22 20.05 10.26 3.37
CA ALA A 22 20.95 11.34 3.75
C ALA A 22 21.43 11.21 5.20
N TYR A 23 20.54 10.81 6.12
CA TYR A 23 20.89 10.57 7.51
C TYR A 23 21.83 9.36 7.68
N ASP A 24 21.51 8.23 7.04
CA ASP A 24 22.28 6.99 7.16
C ASP A 24 23.68 7.09 6.54
N THR A 25 23.84 7.92 5.50
CA THR A 25 25.13 8.18 4.85
C THR A 25 25.95 9.28 5.52
N ALA A 26 25.40 9.99 6.51
CA ALA A 26 26.10 11.07 7.20
C ALA A 26 27.31 10.53 7.99
N PRO A 27 28.50 11.16 7.89
CA PRO A 27 29.69 10.74 8.65
C PRO A 27 29.46 10.67 10.17
N ALA A 28 28.60 11.54 10.69
CA ALA A 28 28.19 11.56 12.10
C ALA A 28 27.61 10.20 12.55
N ARG A 29 26.87 9.49 11.69
CA ARG A 29 26.28 8.18 11.98
C ARG A 29 27.34 7.14 12.38
N THR A 30 28.45 7.10 11.65
CA THR A 30 29.55 6.16 11.89
C THR A 30 30.28 6.48 13.21
N VAL A 31 30.51 7.77 13.48
CA VAL A 31 31.11 8.22 14.74
C VAL A 31 30.22 7.84 15.92
N LEU A 32 28.91 8.10 15.82
CA LEU A 32 27.97 7.77 16.89
C LEU A 32 27.83 6.26 17.12
N ASN A 33 27.90 5.43 16.08
CA ASN A 33 27.93 3.97 16.25
C ASN A 33 29.16 3.53 17.06
N THR A 34 30.31 4.17 16.85
CA THR A 34 31.53 3.90 17.64
C THR A 34 31.33 4.29 19.11
N VAL A 35 30.75 5.47 19.37
CA VAL A 35 30.42 5.91 20.74
C VAL A 35 29.42 4.97 21.40
N TRP A 36 28.41 4.51 20.67
CA TRP A 36 27.39 3.59 21.17
C TRP A 36 27.99 2.24 21.58
N GLU A 37 28.89 1.67 20.78
CA GLU A 37 29.60 0.42 21.12
C GLU A 37 30.56 0.62 22.30
N ARG A 38 31.23 1.77 22.41
CA ARG A 38 32.04 2.09 23.61
C ARG A 38 31.18 2.16 24.86
N ALA A 39 30.00 2.78 24.80
CA ALA A 39 29.06 2.83 25.92
C ALA A 39 28.56 1.42 26.29
N ARG A 40 28.36 0.55 25.30
CA ARG A 40 28.02 -0.86 25.52
C ARG A 40 29.14 -1.62 26.21
N GLU A 41 30.40 -1.39 25.85
CA GLU A 41 31.54 -2.01 26.54
C GLU A 41 31.68 -1.50 27.98
N VAL A 42 31.50 -0.19 28.20
CA VAL A 42 31.50 0.41 29.55
C VAL A 42 30.38 -0.16 30.43
N SER A 43 29.23 -0.53 29.86
CA SER A 43 28.12 -1.13 30.61
C SER A 43 28.53 -2.39 31.39
N LYS A 44 29.54 -3.14 30.91
CA LYS A 44 30.05 -4.34 31.59
C LYS A 44 30.77 -4.05 32.91
N SER A 45 31.16 -2.79 33.12
CA SER A 45 31.77 -2.32 34.37
C SER A 45 30.76 -1.65 35.31
N ALA A 46 29.52 -1.45 34.88
CA ALA A 46 28.52 -0.76 35.68
C ALA A 46 28.05 -1.63 36.87
N SER A 47 27.61 -0.96 37.94
CA SER A 47 27.01 -1.59 39.12
C SER A 47 25.76 -2.44 38.81
N GLY A 48 25.12 -2.18 37.67
CA GLY A 48 23.84 -2.76 37.29
C GLY A 48 22.63 -2.15 38.03
N SER A 49 22.85 -1.22 38.96
CA SER A 49 21.78 -0.51 39.65
C SER A 49 21.29 0.68 38.84
N TRP A 50 20.01 1.01 38.98
CA TRP A 50 19.38 2.23 38.45
C TRP A 50 18.92 3.16 39.59
N LEU A 51 19.38 2.91 40.81
CA LEU A 51 18.89 3.61 42.00
C LEU A 51 19.88 4.68 42.45
N GLY A 52 19.48 5.94 42.34
CA GLY A 52 20.23 7.11 42.76
C GLY A 52 21.66 7.10 42.24
N TYR A 53 22.60 7.43 43.13
CA TYR A 53 24.02 7.46 42.83
C TYR A 53 24.58 6.09 42.42
N GLN A 54 23.93 4.97 42.77
CA GLN A 54 24.42 3.65 42.38
C GLN A 54 24.38 3.47 40.86
N ALA A 55 23.49 4.17 40.15
CA ALA A 55 23.44 4.21 38.68
C ALA A 55 24.73 4.78 38.05
N ASN A 56 25.51 5.50 38.87
CA ASN A 56 26.74 6.17 38.50
C ASN A 56 27.99 5.44 39.01
N VAL A 57 27.83 4.23 39.54
CA VAL A 57 28.95 3.43 40.07
C VAL A 57 29.47 2.47 39.01
N TYR A 58 30.78 2.54 38.79
CA TYR A 58 31.50 1.70 37.84
C TYR A 58 32.71 1.04 38.49
N TYR A 59 33.06 -0.14 38.03
CA TYR A 59 34.28 -0.81 38.43
C TYR A 59 35.50 -0.07 37.86
N LYS A 60 36.57 -0.03 38.65
CA LYS A 60 37.76 0.80 38.43
C LYS A 60 38.26 0.75 36.98
N ASN A 61 38.57 1.93 36.43
CA ASN A 61 39.02 2.12 35.05
C ASN A 61 38.04 1.60 33.98
N PHE A 62 36.74 1.50 34.30
CA PHE A 62 35.71 0.90 33.44
C PHE A 62 36.04 -0.54 33.01
N SER A 63 36.78 -1.28 33.84
CA SER A 63 37.12 -2.68 33.57
C SER A 63 35.98 -3.61 33.98
N THR A 64 35.83 -4.74 33.30
CA THR A 64 34.84 -5.76 33.71
C THR A 64 35.27 -6.38 35.06
N PRO A 65 34.37 -6.45 36.06
CA PRO A 65 34.68 -7.07 37.34
C PRO A 65 35.12 -8.54 37.16
N PRO A 66 36.10 -9.02 37.95
CA PRO A 66 36.47 -10.44 37.95
C PRO A 66 35.30 -11.35 38.29
N ALA A 67 35.33 -12.60 37.83
CA ALA A 67 34.30 -13.59 38.14
C ALA A 67 34.04 -13.69 39.65
N GLY A 68 32.77 -13.61 40.06
CA GLY A 68 32.33 -13.62 41.46
C GLY A 68 32.26 -12.23 42.12
N THR A 69 32.82 -11.20 41.49
CA THR A 69 32.73 -9.81 41.99
C THR A 69 31.46 -9.15 41.46
N HIS A 70 30.64 -8.60 42.35
CA HIS A 70 29.44 -7.86 42.02
C HIS A 70 29.31 -6.64 42.93
N PHE A 71 28.59 -5.62 42.45
CA PHE A 71 28.28 -4.46 43.28
C PHE A 71 27.21 -4.84 44.32
N ASP A 72 27.45 -4.47 45.57
CA ASP A 72 26.49 -4.64 46.66
C ASP A 72 25.40 -3.56 46.53
N ILE A 73 24.31 -3.88 45.82
CA ILE A 73 23.16 -2.98 45.66
C ILE A 73 22.46 -2.71 47.00
N GLU A 74 22.56 -3.63 47.97
CA GLU A 74 21.88 -3.53 49.25
C GLU A 74 22.51 -2.46 50.15
N HIS A 75 23.84 -2.38 50.18
CA HIS A 75 24.58 -1.46 51.05
C HIS A 75 25.37 -0.38 50.30
N GLY A 76 25.34 -0.42 48.97
CA GLY A 76 26.01 0.53 48.10
C GLY A 76 27.53 0.56 48.30
N THR A 77 28.09 1.76 48.31
CA THR A 77 29.53 2.00 48.51
C THR A 77 29.94 2.14 49.98
N SER A 78 29.00 2.00 50.92
CA SER A 78 29.26 2.18 52.36
C SER A 78 29.86 0.91 53.01
N GLY A 79 29.63 -0.26 52.41
CA GLY A 79 29.99 -1.55 52.99
C GLY A 79 29.02 -1.97 54.10
N THR A 80 29.30 -3.09 54.75
CA THR A 80 28.49 -3.63 55.85
C THR A 80 29.21 -3.53 57.18
N TYR A 81 28.50 -3.84 58.27
CA TYR A 81 29.12 -3.95 59.59
C TYR A 81 30.24 -5.01 59.64
N TYR A 82 30.16 -6.05 58.80
CA TYR A 82 31.08 -7.19 58.81
C TYR A 82 32.13 -7.16 57.69
N ALA A 83 31.93 -6.34 56.65
CA ALA A 83 32.81 -6.26 55.49
C ALA A 83 32.99 -4.82 55.01
N ALA A 84 34.23 -4.40 54.83
CA ALA A 84 34.56 -3.10 54.23
C ALA A 84 34.06 -3.02 52.77
N PRO A 85 33.71 -1.83 52.27
CA PRO A 85 33.30 -1.68 50.88
C PRO A 85 34.44 -2.01 49.93
N ASP A 86 34.12 -2.67 48.82
CA ASP A 86 35.08 -2.89 47.74
C ASP A 86 35.40 -1.56 47.05
N ARG A 87 36.61 -1.05 47.32
CA ARG A 87 37.12 0.23 46.82
C ARG A 87 37.34 0.27 45.31
N ASN A 88 37.19 -0.86 44.61
CA ASN A 88 37.24 -0.89 43.15
C ASN A 88 35.93 -0.38 42.52
N TRP A 89 34.83 -0.30 43.27
CA TRP A 89 33.62 0.35 42.81
C TRP A 89 33.69 1.85 43.09
N ILE A 90 33.66 2.64 42.01
CA ILE A 90 33.89 4.09 42.05
C ILE A 90 32.61 4.79 41.57
N GLU A 91 32.08 5.67 42.39
CA GLU A 91 31.05 6.63 42.00
C GLU A 91 31.67 7.72 41.10
N LEU A 92 31.09 7.92 39.91
CA LEU A 92 31.53 8.91 38.93
C LEU A 92 30.40 9.89 38.61
N THR A 93 30.73 11.12 38.24
CA THR A 93 29.71 12.06 37.76
C THR A 93 29.26 11.70 36.35
N ASP A 94 28.06 12.15 35.96
CA ASP A 94 27.58 12.04 34.57
C ASP A 94 28.60 12.60 33.58
N GLN A 95 29.21 13.74 33.91
CA GLN A 95 30.21 14.40 33.08
C GLN A 95 31.48 13.56 32.92
N GLN A 96 31.98 12.93 34.00
CA GLN A 96 33.18 12.09 33.92
C GLN A 96 32.98 10.87 33.01
N VAL A 97 31.79 10.27 33.04
CA VAL A 97 31.46 9.14 32.15
C VAL A 97 31.24 9.63 30.72
N PHE A 98 30.64 10.80 30.55
CA PHE A 98 30.48 11.44 29.24
C PHE A 98 31.83 11.74 28.60
N ASP A 99 32.73 12.46 29.28
CA ASP A 99 34.06 12.81 28.78
C ASP A 99 34.92 11.57 28.47
N PHE A 100 34.70 10.48 29.20
CA PHE A 100 35.35 9.20 28.91
C PHE A 100 34.83 8.55 27.62
N LEU A 101 33.52 8.64 27.35
CA LEU A 101 32.87 7.96 26.22
C LEU A 101 32.85 8.79 24.94
N VAL A 102 32.71 10.10 25.08
CA VAL A 102 32.44 11.05 24.00
C VAL A 102 33.62 12.02 23.91
N ASP A 103 34.48 11.79 22.91
CA ASP A 103 35.51 12.77 22.57
C ASP A 103 34.93 13.96 21.79
N GLN A 104 35.78 14.91 21.42
CA GLN A 104 35.36 16.09 20.67
C GLN A 104 34.61 15.73 19.37
N SER A 105 35.07 14.73 18.63
CA SER A 105 34.42 14.30 17.38
C SER A 105 33.07 13.64 17.64
N GLY A 106 32.94 12.88 18.73
CA GLY A 106 31.68 12.30 19.18
C GLY A 106 30.68 13.39 19.60
N ASN A 107 31.14 14.44 20.27
CA ASN A 107 30.29 15.55 20.69
C ASN A 107 29.78 16.37 19.50
N GLU A 108 30.66 16.66 18.53
CA GLU A 108 30.27 17.31 17.26
C GLU A 108 29.28 16.45 16.46
N ALA A 109 29.55 15.13 16.35
CA ALA A 109 28.65 14.19 15.69
C ALA A 109 27.27 14.11 16.36
N LEU A 110 27.23 14.18 17.70
CA LEU A 110 25.98 14.13 18.46
C LEU A 110 25.14 15.39 18.20
N ALA A 111 25.75 16.57 18.20
CA ALA A 111 25.05 17.81 17.88
C ALA A 111 24.48 17.81 16.45
N ILE A 112 25.25 17.32 15.47
CA ILE A 112 24.78 17.18 14.07
C ILE A 112 23.60 16.21 13.99
N ALA A 113 23.69 15.06 14.65
CA ALA A 113 22.65 14.04 14.59
C ALA A 113 21.37 14.49 15.32
N GLU A 114 21.48 15.21 16.44
CA GLU A 114 20.34 15.78 17.16
C GLU A 114 19.61 16.84 16.30
N ASP A 115 20.33 17.71 15.61
CA ASP A 115 19.72 18.67 14.66
C ASP A 115 19.02 17.97 13.49
N LEU A 116 19.67 16.96 12.88
CA LEU A 116 19.03 16.16 11.84
C LEU A 116 17.82 15.39 12.36
N ALA A 117 17.86 14.89 13.59
CA ALA A 117 16.75 14.18 14.21
C ALA A 117 15.52 15.08 14.37
N ASP A 118 15.70 16.34 14.77
CA ASP A 118 14.62 17.32 14.87
C ASP A 118 13.99 17.59 13.49
N GLN A 119 14.82 17.76 12.45
CA GLN A 119 14.34 17.91 11.07
C GLN A 119 13.56 16.67 10.60
N GLY A 120 14.08 15.48 10.87
CA GLY A 120 13.44 14.20 10.54
C GLY A 120 12.12 13.99 11.26
N LEU A 121 12.04 14.37 12.54
CA LEU A 121 10.81 14.27 13.34
C LEU A 121 9.73 15.20 12.80
N ALA A 122 10.09 16.44 12.44
CA ALA A 122 9.17 17.37 11.81
C ALA A 122 8.65 16.84 10.46
N LEU A 123 9.55 16.29 9.64
CA LEU A 123 9.22 15.67 8.36
C LEU A 123 8.27 14.47 8.53
N PHE A 124 8.59 13.56 9.44
CA PHE A 124 7.79 12.38 9.75
C PHE A 124 6.38 12.77 10.20
N ASN A 125 6.26 13.69 11.16
CA ASN A 125 4.96 14.11 11.68
C ASN A 125 4.10 14.80 10.63
N SER A 126 4.71 15.63 9.76
CA SER A 126 4.00 16.27 8.64
C SER A 126 3.42 15.21 7.69
N PHE A 127 4.26 14.30 7.19
CA PHE A 127 3.81 13.28 6.24
C PHE A 127 2.87 12.26 6.88
N LYS A 128 3.06 11.92 8.16
CA LYS A 128 2.14 11.07 8.90
C LYS A 128 0.74 11.69 8.92
N ALA A 129 0.61 12.98 9.21
CA ALA A 129 -0.68 13.68 9.21
C ALA A 129 -1.32 13.71 7.81
N ASP A 130 -0.54 14.02 6.78
CA ASP A 130 -1.02 14.05 5.39
C ASP A 130 -1.52 12.67 4.93
N VAL A 131 -0.76 11.61 5.23
CA VAL A 131 -1.12 10.23 4.88
C VAL A 131 -2.38 9.80 5.62
N ILE A 132 -2.49 10.08 6.93
CA ILE A 132 -3.72 9.78 7.70
C ILE A 132 -4.93 10.45 7.04
N SER A 133 -4.80 11.71 6.62
CA SER A 133 -5.87 12.43 5.90
C SER A 133 -6.25 11.76 4.59
N ILE A 134 -5.27 11.42 3.74
CA ILE A 134 -5.49 10.73 2.44
C ILE A 134 -6.22 9.40 2.65
N LEU A 135 -5.77 8.58 3.60
CA LEU A 135 -6.35 7.26 3.84
C LEU A 135 -7.74 7.33 4.46
N THR A 136 -8.00 8.32 5.30
CA THR A 136 -9.34 8.55 5.86
C THR A 136 -10.35 8.88 4.76
N VAL A 137 -10.00 9.80 3.85
CA VAL A 137 -10.85 10.14 2.70
C VAL A 137 -11.08 8.93 1.79
N TYR A 138 -10.07 8.10 1.58
CA TYR A 138 -10.22 6.86 0.82
C TYR A 138 -11.20 5.89 1.49
N LEU A 139 -11.08 5.66 2.80
CA LEU A 139 -11.92 4.73 3.55
C LEU A 139 -13.38 5.21 3.71
N ASP A 140 -13.63 6.51 3.64
CA ASP A 140 -15.01 7.05 3.60
C ASP A 140 -15.79 6.58 2.36
N ALA A 141 -15.08 6.27 1.26
CA ALA A 141 -15.68 5.81 0.00
C ALA A 141 -15.53 4.29 -0.23
N HIS A 142 -14.66 3.60 0.50
CA HIS A 142 -14.32 2.19 0.26
C HIS A 142 -14.25 1.38 1.57
N ASP A 143 -14.93 0.23 1.62
CA ASP A 143 -14.77 -0.76 2.71
C ASP A 143 -13.51 -1.61 2.48
N ASP A 144 -12.35 -1.05 2.85
CA ASP A 144 -11.05 -1.70 2.67
C ASP A 144 -10.35 -2.03 4.00
N LYS A 145 -10.50 -3.29 4.44
CA LYS A 145 -9.89 -3.80 5.68
C LYS A 145 -8.37 -3.75 5.68
N TYR A 146 -7.73 -3.84 4.50
CA TYR A 146 -6.27 -3.79 4.42
C TYR A 146 -5.77 -2.37 4.71
N VAL A 147 -6.39 -1.37 4.07
CA VAL A 147 -6.05 0.04 4.27
C VAL A 147 -6.41 0.50 5.69
N SER A 148 -7.55 0.08 6.24
CA SER A 148 -7.94 0.37 7.62
C SER A 148 -6.91 -0.12 8.65
N ARG A 149 -6.43 -1.36 8.53
CA ARG A 149 -5.35 -1.87 9.39
C ARG A 149 -4.05 -1.07 9.24
N MET A 150 -3.67 -0.70 8.01
CA MET A 150 -2.47 0.09 7.77
C MET A 150 -2.56 1.49 8.39
N LEU A 151 -3.74 2.12 8.34
CA LEU A 151 -4.01 3.40 8.97
C LEU A 151 -3.81 3.31 10.50
N GLU A 152 -4.39 2.32 11.18
CA GLU A 152 -4.19 2.14 12.62
C GLU A 152 -2.71 1.94 13.01
N GLU A 153 -1.94 1.21 12.20
CA GLU A 153 -0.51 1.00 12.43
C GLU A 153 0.28 2.31 12.26
N ILE A 154 -0.08 3.14 11.26
CA ILE A 154 0.54 4.45 11.06
C ILE A 154 0.21 5.40 12.22
N GLU A 155 -1.04 5.42 12.69
CA GLU A 155 -1.48 6.26 13.81
C GLU A 155 -0.70 5.96 15.10
N LYS A 156 -0.46 4.68 15.39
CA LYS A 156 0.29 4.21 16.57
C LYS A 156 1.79 4.45 16.50
N ALA A 157 2.35 4.77 15.34
CA ALA A 157 3.78 4.99 15.19
C ALA A 157 4.24 6.26 15.92
N GLU A 158 5.10 6.11 16.93
CA GLU A 158 5.59 7.20 17.79
C GLU A 158 7.12 7.20 17.84
N VAL A 159 7.71 8.39 17.80
CA VAL A 159 9.14 8.62 17.98
C VAL A 159 9.36 9.06 19.44
N PHE A 160 10.28 8.41 20.13
CA PHE A 160 10.57 8.68 21.54
C PHE A 160 11.79 9.60 21.66
N ASP A 161 11.77 10.48 22.66
CA ASP A 161 12.95 11.23 23.06
C ASP A 161 13.92 10.34 23.87
N ALA A 162 15.12 10.87 24.15
CA ALA A 162 16.14 10.13 24.90
C ALA A 162 15.64 9.70 26.30
N ALA A 163 14.79 10.50 26.95
CA ALA A 163 14.22 10.18 28.25
C ALA A 163 13.22 9.00 28.14
N GLY A 164 12.34 9.01 27.14
CA GLY A 164 11.41 7.94 26.83
C GLY A 164 12.14 6.63 26.53
N ILE A 165 13.22 6.68 25.74
CA ILE A 165 14.05 5.50 25.46
C ILE A 165 14.72 4.97 26.73
N ALA A 166 15.32 5.84 27.54
CA ALA A 166 15.93 5.43 28.81
C ALA A 166 14.91 4.81 29.77
N ASN A 167 13.68 5.36 29.82
CA ASN A 167 12.59 4.81 30.63
C ASN A 167 12.13 3.43 30.14
N GLN A 168 12.11 3.18 28.83
CA GLN A 168 11.82 1.84 28.30
C GLN A 168 12.88 0.81 28.68
N LEU A 169 14.15 1.23 28.80
CA LEU A 169 15.27 0.38 29.23
C LEU A 169 15.33 0.18 30.75
N SER A 170 14.64 1.01 31.53
CA SER A 170 14.63 0.92 32.98
C SER A 170 14.10 -0.44 33.45
N PRO A 171 14.78 -1.12 34.40
CA PRO A 171 14.33 -2.40 34.90
C PRO A 171 12.97 -2.24 35.63
N LYS A 172 12.01 -3.11 35.30
CA LYS A 172 10.68 -3.14 35.95
C LYS A 172 10.64 -4.00 37.22
N ARG A 173 11.80 -4.39 37.76
CA ARG A 173 11.91 -5.26 38.93
C ARG A 173 11.98 -4.43 40.20
N GLN A 174 11.36 -4.91 41.28
CA GLN A 174 11.54 -4.34 42.60
C GLN A 174 12.94 -4.69 43.12
N LEU A 175 13.72 -3.67 43.47
CA LEU A 175 15.00 -3.82 44.14
C LEU A 175 14.78 -3.77 45.65
N ILE A 176 15.42 -4.69 46.37
CA ILE A 176 15.51 -4.66 47.82
C ILE A 176 16.87 -4.04 48.14
N THR A 177 16.86 -2.91 48.85
CA THR A 177 18.09 -2.23 49.27
C THR A 177 17.91 -1.55 50.61
N SER A 178 18.99 -1.54 51.39
CA SER A 178 19.11 -0.85 52.67
C SER A 178 19.84 0.51 52.52
N ASP A 179 20.27 0.85 51.30
CA ASP A 179 20.95 2.11 50.98
C ASP A 179 19.95 3.28 50.89
N MET A 180 19.75 3.93 52.03
CA MET A 180 18.83 5.07 52.14
C MET A 180 19.23 6.26 51.26
N ARG A 181 20.53 6.45 50.94
CA ARG A 181 20.98 7.52 50.05
C ARG A 181 20.48 7.27 48.63
N ALA A 182 20.63 6.04 48.14
CA ALA A 182 20.13 5.65 46.82
C ALA A 182 18.60 5.73 46.76
N ILE A 183 17.88 5.26 47.79
CA ILE A 183 16.41 5.33 47.87
C ILE A 183 15.92 6.78 47.78
N GLN A 184 16.50 7.70 48.56
CA GLN A 184 16.08 9.11 48.59
C GLN A 184 16.27 9.82 47.25
N GLN A 185 17.23 9.37 46.43
CA GLN A 185 17.52 9.95 45.13
C GLN A 185 16.60 9.42 44.02
N GLY A 186 15.92 8.28 44.24
CA GLY A 186 14.99 7.70 43.28
C GLY A 186 15.68 7.01 42.10
N THR A 187 14.94 6.72 41.03
CA THR A 187 15.46 5.98 39.87
C THR A 187 16.14 6.90 38.88
N TRP A 188 17.42 6.66 38.59
CA TRP A 188 18.21 7.37 37.60
C TRP A 188 18.70 6.42 36.51
N ALA A 189 18.70 6.88 35.26
CA ALA A 189 19.35 6.16 34.18
C ALA A 189 20.89 6.23 34.33
N PRO A 190 21.61 5.10 34.22
CA PRO A 190 23.06 5.10 34.22
C PRO A 190 23.63 5.99 33.10
N PRO A 191 24.75 6.71 33.32
CA PRO A 191 25.31 7.61 32.32
C PRO A 191 25.58 7.00 30.94
N HIS A 192 26.10 5.77 30.87
CA HIS A 192 26.30 5.07 29.60
C HIS A 192 24.97 4.78 28.88
N VAL A 193 23.89 4.49 29.63
CA VAL A 193 22.54 4.31 29.08
C VAL A 193 21.97 5.63 28.59
N LYS A 194 22.17 6.74 29.31
CA LYS A 194 21.76 8.09 28.86
C LYS A 194 22.37 8.42 27.50
N ILE A 195 23.66 8.13 27.30
CA ILE A 195 24.36 8.35 26.03
C ILE A 195 23.80 7.43 24.94
N GLN A 196 23.61 6.14 25.22
CA GLN A 196 22.99 5.21 24.27
C GLN A 196 21.59 5.68 23.87
N ALA A 197 20.78 6.12 24.83
CA ALA A 197 19.43 6.60 24.59
C ALA A 197 19.42 7.88 23.73
N ARG A 198 20.35 8.83 23.96
CA ARG A 198 20.52 10.01 23.09
C ARG A 198 20.86 9.62 21.65
N ILE A 199 21.80 8.70 21.48
CA ILE A 199 22.18 8.22 20.14
C ILE A 199 21.01 7.49 19.48
N THR A 200 20.30 6.63 20.21
CA THR A 200 19.13 5.93 19.68
C THR A 200 18.02 6.91 19.30
N ALA A 201 17.74 7.92 20.13
CA ALA A 201 16.77 8.98 19.83
C ALA A 201 17.16 9.74 18.56
N ALA A 202 18.43 10.11 18.39
CA ALA A 202 18.90 10.79 17.19
C ALA A 202 18.69 9.95 15.91
N ASN A 203 18.86 8.63 16.00
CA ASN A 203 18.68 7.72 14.86
C ASN A 203 17.23 7.37 14.55
N GLN A 204 16.33 7.51 15.54
CA GLN A 204 14.97 7.01 15.43
C GLN A 204 14.15 7.69 14.32
N PRO A 205 14.16 9.03 14.15
CA PRO A 205 13.38 9.70 13.10
C PRO A 205 13.66 9.16 11.69
N ALA A 206 14.93 8.97 11.32
CA ALA A 206 15.29 8.41 10.02
C ALA A 206 14.75 6.99 9.81
N ALA A 207 14.83 6.14 10.85
CA ALA A 207 14.26 4.80 10.81
C ALA A 207 12.73 4.81 10.65
N HIS A 208 12.03 5.72 11.33
CA HIS A 208 10.59 5.88 11.20
C HIS A 208 10.17 6.45 9.84
N CYS A 209 10.95 7.37 9.26
CA CYS A 209 10.76 7.84 7.88
C CYS A 209 10.86 6.68 6.89
N GLN A 210 11.89 5.84 7.02
CA GLN A 210 12.08 4.65 6.19
C GLN A 210 10.92 3.65 6.33
N GLU A 211 10.48 3.39 7.56
CA GLU A 211 9.36 2.48 7.82
C GLU A 211 8.04 3.00 7.23
N LEU A 212 7.75 4.29 7.42
CA LEU A 212 6.58 4.94 6.83
C LEU A 212 6.64 4.83 5.29
N ALA A 213 7.76 5.20 4.67
CA ALA A 213 7.96 5.08 3.23
C ALA A 213 7.68 3.67 2.68
N ASN A 214 8.17 2.63 3.37
CA ASN A 214 7.93 1.23 3.00
C ASN A 214 6.43 0.85 3.09
N ARG A 215 5.68 1.44 4.04
CA ARG A 215 4.24 1.27 4.17
C ARG A 215 3.50 1.99 3.04
N LEU A 216 3.87 3.24 2.74
CA LEU A 216 3.27 4.03 1.67
C LEU A 216 3.37 3.32 0.30
N GLU A 217 4.51 2.67 0.02
CA GLU A 217 4.69 1.88 -1.21
C GLU A 217 3.66 0.75 -1.34
N LYS A 218 3.45 0.00 -0.24
CA LYS A 218 2.50 -1.12 -0.22
C LYS A 218 1.07 -0.63 -0.39
N ILE A 219 0.71 0.48 0.25
CA ILE A 219 -0.61 1.10 0.15
C ILE A 219 -0.84 1.63 -1.27
N ALA A 220 0.10 2.41 -1.83
CA ALA A 220 -0.01 2.95 -3.19
C ALA A 220 -0.17 1.84 -4.25
N ALA A 221 0.58 0.73 -4.11
CA ALA A 221 0.44 -0.43 -4.99
C ALA A 221 -0.92 -1.12 -4.83
N HIS A 222 -1.49 -1.11 -3.63
CA HIS A 222 -2.82 -1.65 -3.35
C HIS A 222 -3.92 -0.78 -3.95
N LEU A 223 -3.91 0.53 -3.70
CA LEU A 223 -4.84 1.49 -4.29
C LEU A 223 -4.81 1.43 -5.83
N SER A 224 -3.61 1.32 -6.42
CA SER A 224 -3.44 1.14 -7.87
C SER A 224 -4.07 -0.15 -8.41
N ARG A 225 -4.17 -1.21 -7.60
CA ARG A 225 -4.85 -2.46 -8.02
C ARG A 225 -6.37 -2.31 -7.93
N VAL A 226 -6.87 -1.69 -6.87
CA VAL A 226 -8.30 -1.42 -6.68
C VAL A 226 -8.81 -0.52 -7.81
N SER A 227 -8.14 0.59 -8.09
CA SER A 227 -8.53 1.52 -9.16
C SER A 227 -8.55 0.85 -10.54
N ARG A 228 -7.62 -0.05 -10.85
CA ARG A 228 -7.63 -0.82 -12.10
C ARG A 228 -8.84 -1.75 -12.22
N VAL A 229 -9.29 -2.36 -11.12
CA VAL A 229 -10.48 -3.21 -11.10
C VAL A 229 -11.73 -2.36 -11.32
N GLU A 230 -11.82 -1.22 -10.64
CA GLU A 230 -12.94 -0.28 -10.80
C GLU A 230 -13.04 0.26 -12.22
N VAL A 231 -11.93 0.73 -12.80
CA VAL A 231 -11.90 1.20 -14.20
C VAL A 231 -12.25 0.08 -15.19
N ARG A 232 -11.91 -1.18 -14.89
CA ARG A 232 -12.33 -2.31 -15.73
C ARG A 232 -13.82 -2.59 -15.59
N SER A 233 -14.39 -2.49 -14.39
CA SER A 233 -15.81 -2.67 -14.15
C SER A 233 -16.66 -1.55 -14.76
N SER A 234 -16.20 -0.30 -14.71
CA SER A 234 -16.90 0.86 -15.25
C SER A 234 -16.83 0.96 -16.79
N ARG A 235 -15.98 0.16 -17.44
CA ARG A 235 -15.87 0.06 -18.92
C ARG A 235 -16.84 -0.94 -19.53
N ILE A 236 -17.54 -1.74 -18.72
CA ILE A 236 -18.57 -2.67 -19.18
C ILE A 236 -19.89 -1.94 -19.00
N GLY A 237 -20.50 -1.52 -20.10
CA GLY A 237 -21.85 -0.95 -20.04
C GLY A 237 -22.90 -2.02 -19.69
N THR A 238 -24.18 -1.67 -19.74
CA THR A 238 -25.29 -2.60 -19.38
C THR A 238 -26.10 -3.08 -20.58
N ASN A 239 -25.93 -2.47 -21.75
CA ASN A 239 -26.80 -2.69 -22.90
C ASN A 239 -26.32 -3.87 -23.76
N VAL A 240 -27.25 -4.59 -24.37
CA VAL A 240 -26.94 -5.51 -25.46
C VAL A 240 -26.98 -4.75 -26.78
N PHE A 241 -25.83 -4.58 -27.42
CA PHE A 241 -25.76 -3.97 -28.75
C PHE A 241 -26.21 -4.95 -29.83
N ILE A 242 -27.02 -4.47 -30.79
CA ILE A 242 -27.48 -5.23 -31.95
C ILE A 242 -27.00 -4.52 -33.23
N GLY A 243 -25.95 -5.07 -33.85
CA GLY A 243 -25.48 -4.64 -35.17
C GLY A 243 -26.21 -5.40 -36.27
N HIS A 244 -26.65 -4.74 -37.33
CA HIS A 244 -27.44 -5.39 -38.38
C HIS A 244 -27.37 -4.69 -39.74
N GLY A 245 -27.70 -5.44 -40.80
CA GLY A 245 -27.88 -4.92 -42.17
C GLY A 245 -29.27 -4.32 -42.44
N ARG A 246 -29.76 -4.44 -43.67
CA ARG A 246 -31.15 -4.09 -44.05
C ARG A 246 -32.18 -5.14 -43.64
N SER A 247 -31.77 -6.39 -43.45
CA SER A 247 -32.67 -7.48 -43.07
C SER A 247 -33.45 -7.13 -41.80
N PHE A 248 -34.72 -7.49 -41.72
CA PHE A 248 -35.56 -7.21 -40.53
C PHE A 248 -35.44 -8.25 -39.42
N VAL A 249 -34.64 -9.30 -39.63
CA VAL A 249 -34.44 -10.41 -38.69
C VAL A 249 -33.93 -9.94 -37.32
N TRP A 250 -33.22 -8.81 -37.26
CA TRP A 250 -32.79 -8.21 -35.99
C TRP A 250 -33.94 -7.83 -35.05
N ARG A 251 -35.15 -7.57 -35.59
CA ARG A 251 -36.32 -7.20 -34.79
C ARG A 251 -36.72 -8.32 -33.86
N ASP A 252 -36.66 -9.57 -34.33
CA ASP A 252 -36.98 -10.74 -33.51
C ASP A 252 -35.98 -10.88 -32.36
N LEU A 253 -34.69 -10.64 -32.62
CA LEU A 253 -33.67 -10.64 -31.58
C LEU A 253 -33.87 -9.51 -30.57
N LYS A 254 -34.17 -8.30 -31.04
CA LYS A 254 -34.51 -7.17 -30.17
C LYS A 254 -35.68 -7.51 -29.26
N ASP A 255 -36.78 -8.00 -29.84
CA ASP A 255 -37.98 -8.31 -29.08
C ASP A 255 -37.73 -9.43 -28.07
N PHE A 256 -36.89 -10.41 -28.42
CA PHE A 256 -36.42 -11.42 -27.47
C PHE A 256 -35.64 -10.81 -26.29
N ILE A 257 -34.64 -9.97 -26.56
CA ILE A 257 -33.80 -9.32 -25.55
C ILE A 257 -34.65 -8.42 -24.64
N LYS A 258 -35.53 -7.61 -25.23
CA LYS A 258 -36.34 -6.63 -24.51
C LYS A 258 -37.51 -7.26 -23.76
N GLU A 259 -38.29 -8.10 -24.43
CA GLU A 259 -39.57 -8.58 -23.88
C GLU A 259 -39.42 -9.86 -23.06
N ARG A 260 -38.57 -10.82 -23.47
CA ARG A 260 -38.34 -12.05 -22.71
C ARG A 260 -37.22 -11.91 -21.69
N LEU A 261 -36.09 -11.31 -22.06
CA LEU A 261 -34.93 -11.21 -21.17
C LEU A 261 -34.92 -9.94 -20.31
N ARG A 262 -35.76 -8.95 -20.62
CA ARG A 262 -35.86 -7.67 -19.90
C ARG A 262 -34.53 -6.90 -19.80
N LEU A 263 -33.66 -7.06 -20.81
CA LEU A 263 -32.38 -6.37 -20.88
C LEU A 263 -32.48 -5.08 -21.71
N PRO A 264 -31.74 -4.02 -21.34
CA PRO A 264 -31.61 -2.84 -22.20
C PRO A 264 -30.81 -3.20 -23.45
N HIS A 265 -31.11 -2.53 -24.56
CA HIS A 265 -30.47 -2.80 -25.85
C HIS A 265 -30.26 -1.51 -26.63
N ASP A 266 -29.24 -1.51 -27.47
CA ASP A 266 -28.97 -0.44 -28.43
C ASP A 266 -28.95 -1.01 -29.85
N GLU A 267 -29.62 -0.32 -30.78
CA GLU A 267 -29.58 -0.63 -32.21
C GLU A 267 -28.99 0.54 -33.00
N PHE A 268 -28.09 0.25 -33.94
CA PHE A 268 -27.48 1.30 -34.77
C PHE A 268 -28.32 1.54 -36.02
N ASN A 269 -29.27 2.46 -35.92
CA ASN A 269 -30.11 2.86 -37.06
C ASN A 269 -29.59 4.18 -37.68
N ARG A 270 -29.29 4.17 -38.99
CA ARG A 270 -28.62 5.28 -39.72
C ARG A 270 -29.44 6.57 -39.90
N ILE A 271 -30.47 6.80 -39.09
CA ILE A 271 -31.22 8.07 -39.13
C ILE A 271 -30.37 9.12 -38.42
N PRO A 272 -29.83 10.14 -39.11
CA PRO A 272 -29.01 11.16 -38.48
C PRO A 272 -29.88 11.99 -37.54
N VAL A 273 -29.51 12.06 -36.26
CA VAL A 273 -30.09 13.02 -35.33
C VAL A 273 -29.32 14.33 -35.51
N ALA A 274 -30.04 15.45 -35.66
CA ALA A 274 -29.42 16.75 -35.90
C ALA A 274 -28.40 17.07 -34.80
N GLY A 275 -27.15 17.32 -35.20
CA GLY A 275 -26.06 17.72 -34.30
C GLY A 275 -25.17 16.59 -33.77
N ILE A 276 -25.49 15.31 -34.00
CA ILE A 276 -24.67 14.17 -33.56
C ILE A 276 -24.12 13.44 -34.79
N THR A 277 -22.79 13.28 -34.86
CA THR A 277 -22.17 12.50 -35.95
C THR A 277 -22.41 11.01 -35.73
N ASN A 278 -22.51 10.23 -36.81
CA ASN A 278 -22.64 8.78 -36.72
C ASN A 278 -21.50 8.12 -35.93
N ILE A 279 -20.30 8.71 -35.97
CA ILE A 279 -19.13 8.25 -35.22
C ILE A 279 -19.32 8.47 -33.71
N ALA A 280 -19.81 9.64 -33.30
CA ALA A 280 -20.05 9.94 -31.89
C ALA A 280 -21.11 8.99 -31.29
N ARG A 281 -22.21 8.76 -32.03
CA ARG A 281 -23.27 7.83 -31.60
C ARG A 281 -22.75 6.38 -31.50
N LEU A 282 -21.94 5.94 -32.46
CA LEU A 282 -21.35 4.60 -32.41
C LEU A 282 -20.39 4.44 -31.23
N SER A 283 -19.61 5.48 -30.90
CA SER A 283 -18.73 5.50 -29.74
C SER A 283 -19.51 5.40 -28.42
N GLU A 284 -20.62 6.12 -28.29
CA GLU A 284 -21.50 6.05 -27.12
C GLU A 284 -22.07 4.64 -26.93
N MET A 285 -22.53 4.01 -28.01
CA MET A 285 -23.04 2.63 -27.98
C MET A 285 -21.93 1.61 -27.65
N LEU A 286 -20.69 1.84 -28.11
CA LEU A 286 -19.52 1.02 -27.74
C LEU A 286 -19.19 1.13 -26.24
N ASP A 287 -19.36 2.30 -25.65
CA ASP A 287 -19.14 2.53 -24.22
C ASP A 287 -20.29 1.97 -23.35
N SER A 288 -21.50 1.93 -23.90
CA SER A 288 -22.71 1.49 -23.21
C SER A 288 -22.96 -0.02 -23.28
N ALA A 289 -22.24 -0.75 -24.13
CA ALA A 289 -22.47 -2.17 -24.36
C ALA A 289 -21.81 -3.08 -23.31
N ALA A 290 -22.61 -4.02 -22.78
CA ALA A 290 -22.16 -5.16 -21.97
C ALA A 290 -21.76 -6.36 -22.85
N CYS A 291 -22.49 -6.52 -23.96
CA CYS A 291 -22.40 -7.60 -24.93
C CYS A 291 -22.89 -7.07 -26.29
N ALA A 292 -22.41 -7.64 -27.38
CA ALA A 292 -22.81 -7.28 -28.73
C ALA A 292 -23.15 -8.52 -29.54
N PHE A 293 -24.30 -8.48 -30.21
CA PHE A 293 -24.68 -9.43 -31.25
C PHE A 293 -24.70 -8.72 -32.59
N VAL A 294 -23.89 -9.17 -33.53
CA VAL A 294 -23.81 -8.56 -34.86
C VAL A 294 -24.34 -9.55 -35.90
N ILE A 295 -25.46 -9.19 -36.52
CA ILE A 295 -26.22 -10.04 -37.43
C ILE A 295 -25.73 -9.85 -38.85
N MET A 296 -25.21 -10.94 -39.41
CA MET A 296 -24.70 -11.03 -40.77
C MET A 296 -25.69 -11.83 -41.63
N THR A 297 -26.37 -11.12 -42.53
CA THR A 297 -27.32 -11.69 -43.52
C THR A 297 -26.78 -11.50 -44.94
N ALA A 298 -27.17 -12.38 -45.86
CA ALA A 298 -26.72 -12.34 -47.25
C ALA A 298 -27.34 -11.15 -48.01
N GLU A 299 -26.66 -10.01 -48.05
CA GLU A 299 -27.21 -8.74 -48.58
C GLU A 299 -26.46 -8.13 -49.75
N ASP A 300 -25.13 -8.25 -49.80
CA ASP A 300 -24.30 -7.64 -50.83
C ASP A 300 -23.72 -8.75 -51.73
N GLU A 301 -24.03 -8.71 -53.03
CA GLU A 301 -23.48 -9.64 -54.03
C GLU A 301 -22.03 -9.28 -54.38
N LEU A 302 -21.18 -10.31 -54.43
CA LEU A 302 -19.79 -10.23 -54.86
C LEU A 302 -19.69 -10.46 -56.37
N ALA A 303 -18.56 -10.02 -56.95
CA ALA A 303 -18.30 -10.15 -58.38
C ALA A 303 -18.24 -11.62 -58.88
N ASP A 304 -18.08 -12.58 -57.98
CA ASP A 304 -18.07 -14.02 -58.23
C ASP A 304 -19.44 -14.71 -58.03
N GLY A 305 -20.50 -13.93 -57.80
CA GLY A 305 -21.87 -14.42 -57.62
C GLY A 305 -22.18 -14.93 -56.21
N LYS A 306 -21.23 -14.84 -55.28
CA LYS A 306 -21.46 -15.11 -53.87
C LYS A 306 -22.16 -13.92 -53.19
N VAL A 307 -22.76 -14.15 -52.02
CA VAL A 307 -23.46 -13.10 -51.27
C VAL A 307 -22.89 -13.01 -49.86
N GLN A 308 -22.53 -11.81 -49.43
CA GLN A 308 -21.93 -11.56 -48.11
C GLN A 308 -22.74 -10.55 -47.29
N ALA A 309 -22.37 -10.42 -46.02
CA ALA A 309 -22.87 -9.37 -45.17
C ALA A 309 -22.34 -8.01 -45.63
N ARG A 310 -23.15 -6.99 -45.34
CA ARG A 310 -22.79 -5.59 -45.52
C ARG A 310 -21.43 -5.24 -44.95
N MET A 311 -20.62 -4.50 -45.71
CA MET A 311 -19.28 -4.09 -45.26
C MET A 311 -19.28 -3.31 -43.94
N ASN A 312 -20.28 -2.47 -43.69
CA ASN A 312 -20.38 -1.75 -42.42
C ASN A 312 -20.68 -2.66 -41.23
N VAL A 313 -21.44 -3.74 -41.45
CA VAL A 313 -21.72 -4.74 -40.40
C VAL A 313 -20.41 -5.46 -40.04
N ILE A 314 -19.60 -5.79 -41.05
CA ILE A 314 -18.26 -6.37 -40.84
C ILE A 314 -17.36 -5.40 -40.06
N HIS A 315 -17.41 -4.10 -40.35
CA HIS A 315 -16.68 -3.09 -39.57
C HIS A 315 -17.16 -3.01 -38.11
N GLU A 316 -18.47 -3.08 -37.87
CA GLU A 316 -19.06 -3.11 -36.52
C GLU A 316 -18.59 -4.34 -35.73
N VAL A 317 -18.51 -5.53 -36.35
CA VAL A 317 -17.91 -6.72 -35.72
C VAL A 317 -16.51 -6.41 -35.20
N GLY A 318 -15.64 -5.84 -36.04
CA GLY A 318 -14.27 -5.51 -35.65
C GLY A 318 -14.20 -4.48 -34.51
N LEU A 319 -15.03 -3.44 -34.55
CA LEU A 319 -15.09 -2.42 -33.50
C LEU A 319 -15.52 -2.99 -32.15
N PHE A 320 -16.61 -3.76 -32.11
CA PHE A 320 -17.11 -4.35 -30.86
C PHE A 320 -16.21 -5.45 -30.32
N GLN A 321 -15.56 -6.25 -31.20
CA GLN A 321 -14.55 -7.21 -30.76
C GLN A 321 -13.30 -6.54 -30.18
N GLY A 322 -12.87 -5.40 -30.75
CA GLY A 322 -11.77 -4.61 -30.20
C GLY A 322 -12.10 -4.02 -28.82
N ARG A 323 -13.37 -3.68 -28.56
CA ARG A 323 -13.84 -3.07 -27.30
C ARG A 323 -14.17 -4.09 -26.21
N LEU A 324 -14.97 -5.10 -26.55
CA LEU A 324 -15.56 -6.07 -25.61
C LEU A 324 -14.83 -7.42 -25.56
N GLY A 325 -14.01 -7.72 -26.57
CA GLY A 325 -13.37 -9.03 -26.74
C GLY A 325 -14.27 -10.08 -27.39
N PHE A 326 -13.67 -11.18 -27.83
CA PHE A 326 -14.32 -12.23 -28.62
C PHE A 326 -15.41 -13.03 -27.88
N THR A 327 -15.40 -13.04 -26.54
CA THR A 327 -16.41 -13.75 -25.75
C THR A 327 -17.71 -12.96 -25.62
N LYS A 328 -17.66 -11.63 -25.77
CA LYS A 328 -18.80 -10.72 -25.58
C LYS A 328 -19.32 -10.09 -26.87
N ALA A 329 -18.54 -10.09 -27.95
CA ALA A 329 -18.97 -9.63 -29.27
C ALA A 329 -19.13 -10.83 -30.22
N ILE A 330 -20.38 -11.32 -30.34
CA ILE A 330 -20.75 -12.54 -31.04
C ILE A 330 -21.33 -12.23 -32.41
N VAL A 331 -20.87 -12.97 -33.42
CA VAL A 331 -21.41 -12.90 -34.78
C VAL A 331 -22.58 -13.87 -34.92
N LEU A 332 -23.74 -13.37 -35.36
CA LEU A 332 -24.90 -14.19 -35.73
C LEU A 332 -24.91 -14.29 -37.26
N LEU A 333 -24.55 -15.46 -37.81
CA LEU A 333 -24.35 -15.65 -39.26
C LEU A 333 -25.51 -16.42 -39.88
N GLU A 334 -26.18 -15.81 -40.84
CA GLU A 334 -27.26 -16.44 -41.60
C GLU A 334 -26.72 -17.53 -42.55
N GLU A 335 -27.39 -18.67 -42.62
CA GLU A 335 -27.11 -19.68 -43.64
C GLU A 335 -27.27 -19.12 -45.07
N GLY A 336 -26.23 -19.29 -45.89
CA GLY A 336 -26.16 -18.73 -47.23
C GLY A 336 -25.49 -17.35 -47.32
N CYS A 337 -25.04 -16.78 -46.20
CA CYS A 337 -24.12 -15.66 -46.17
C CYS A 337 -22.67 -16.16 -46.15
N GLU A 338 -21.82 -15.64 -47.02
CA GLU A 338 -20.39 -15.94 -47.01
C GLU A 338 -19.70 -15.40 -45.75
N GLU A 339 -18.69 -16.15 -45.32
CA GLU A 339 -17.77 -15.77 -44.27
C GLU A 339 -16.71 -14.81 -44.80
N PHE A 340 -16.31 -13.82 -43.99
CA PHE A 340 -15.11 -13.06 -44.29
C PHE A 340 -13.87 -13.85 -43.84
N SER A 341 -12.77 -13.67 -44.55
CA SER A 341 -11.54 -14.47 -44.46
C SER A 341 -10.88 -14.58 -43.08
N ASN A 342 -11.27 -13.73 -42.11
CA ASN A 342 -10.74 -13.70 -40.75
C ASN A 342 -11.70 -14.25 -39.66
N ILE A 343 -12.78 -14.96 -40.03
CA ILE A 343 -13.75 -15.49 -39.03
C ILE A 343 -13.29 -16.78 -38.32
N GLN A 344 -12.23 -17.44 -38.80
CA GLN A 344 -11.70 -18.68 -38.22
C GLN A 344 -11.04 -18.40 -36.87
N GLY A 345 -11.83 -18.51 -35.80
CA GLY A 345 -11.43 -18.22 -34.41
C GLY A 345 -12.41 -17.31 -33.65
N LEU A 346 -13.45 -16.78 -34.31
CA LEU A 346 -14.44 -15.90 -33.71
C LEU A 346 -15.61 -16.68 -33.10
N GLY A 347 -16.18 -16.15 -32.01
CA GLY A 347 -17.45 -16.64 -31.48
C GLY A 347 -18.58 -16.37 -32.48
N GLN A 348 -19.09 -17.43 -33.10
CA GLN A 348 -20.15 -17.37 -34.09
C GLN A 348 -21.31 -18.29 -33.72
N ILE A 349 -22.53 -17.83 -33.99
CA ILE A 349 -23.75 -18.63 -33.92
C ILE A 349 -24.39 -18.57 -35.30
N ARG A 350 -24.52 -19.73 -35.96
CA ARG A 350 -25.19 -19.81 -37.26
C ARG A 350 -26.69 -19.94 -37.08
N PHE A 351 -27.50 -19.29 -37.90
CA PHE A 351 -28.95 -19.42 -37.85
C PHE A 351 -29.55 -19.68 -39.25
N PRO A 352 -30.66 -20.44 -39.36
CA PRO A 352 -31.31 -20.70 -40.64
C PRO A 352 -31.81 -19.41 -41.29
N LYS A 353 -31.82 -19.37 -42.63
CA LYS A 353 -32.24 -18.18 -43.40
C LYS A 353 -33.58 -17.63 -42.93
N GLY A 354 -33.58 -16.36 -42.50
CA GLY A 354 -34.77 -15.67 -41.98
C GLY A 354 -35.31 -16.12 -40.62
N ASN A 355 -34.62 -17.03 -39.90
CA ASN A 355 -35.11 -17.59 -38.63
C ASN A 355 -34.07 -17.55 -37.51
N ILE A 356 -33.75 -16.34 -37.02
CA ILE A 356 -32.84 -16.14 -35.88
C ILE A 356 -33.40 -16.70 -34.56
N ALA A 357 -34.73 -16.84 -34.46
CA ALA A 357 -35.40 -17.36 -33.27
C ALA A 357 -34.97 -18.79 -32.93
N ALA A 358 -34.55 -19.58 -33.93
CA ALA A 358 -33.95 -20.90 -33.73
C ALA A 358 -32.72 -20.90 -32.81
N LYS A 359 -32.13 -19.72 -32.55
CA LYS A 359 -30.89 -19.55 -31.79
C LYS A 359 -31.03 -18.72 -30.51
N PHE A 360 -32.26 -18.41 -30.10
CA PHE A 360 -32.51 -17.66 -28.85
C PHE A 360 -31.97 -18.33 -27.59
N GLU A 361 -32.04 -19.66 -27.47
CA GLU A 361 -31.49 -20.37 -26.31
C GLU A 361 -29.96 -20.27 -26.25
N GLU A 362 -29.29 -20.38 -27.40
CA GLU A 362 -27.83 -20.24 -27.49
C GLU A 362 -27.39 -18.81 -27.16
N ILE A 363 -28.15 -17.81 -27.62
CA ILE A 363 -27.98 -16.39 -27.29
C ILE A 363 -28.18 -16.16 -25.78
N ARG A 364 -29.20 -16.76 -25.15
CA ARG A 364 -29.42 -16.66 -23.71
C ARG A 364 -28.24 -17.23 -22.92
N LEU A 365 -27.75 -18.41 -23.31
CA LEU A 365 -26.61 -19.05 -22.65
C LEU A 365 -25.34 -18.20 -22.74
N VAL A 366 -25.12 -17.47 -23.84
CA VAL A 366 -24.01 -16.50 -23.93
C VAL A 366 -24.20 -15.38 -22.90
N LEU A 367 -25.39 -14.80 -22.81
CA LEU A 367 -25.66 -13.70 -21.88
C LEU A 367 -25.53 -14.14 -20.41
N GLU A 368 -25.96 -15.35 -20.07
CA GLU A 368 -25.77 -15.96 -18.75
C GLU A 368 -24.29 -16.22 -18.45
N ARG A 369 -23.55 -16.82 -19.40
CA ARG A 369 -22.11 -17.09 -19.28
C ARG A 369 -21.30 -15.82 -19.04
N GLU A 370 -21.63 -14.74 -19.72
CA GLU A 370 -20.91 -13.46 -19.61
C GLU A 370 -21.40 -12.58 -18.45
N GLY A 371 -22.35 -13.08 -17.64
CA GLY A 371 -22.89 -12.38 -16.48
C GLY A 371 -23.76 -11.16 -16.82
N VAL A 372 -24.30 -11.10 -18.05
CA VAL A 372 -25.23 -10.04 -18.49
C VAL A 372 -26.67 -10.37 -18.10
N LEU A 373 -27.00 -11.66 -18.02
CA LEU A 373 -28.27 -12.17 -17.53
C LEU A 373 -28.03 -13.06 -16.31
N GLU A 374 -28.80 -12.88 -15.24
CA GLU A 374 -28.75 -13.77 -14.09
C GLU A 374 -29.30 -15.16 -14.47
N ALA A 375 -28.55 -16.22 -14.18
CA ALA A 375 -29.02 -17.58 -14.40
C ALA A 375 -30.23 -17.87 -13.49
N PRO A 376 -31.29 -18.53 -13.98
CA PRO A 376 -32.40 -18.91 -13.12
C PRO A 376 -31.90 -19.81 -12.00
N ASN A 377 -32.12 -19.41 -10.74
CA ASN A 377 -31.77 -20.21 -9.57
C ASN A 377 -32.29 -21.63 -9.76
N ALA A 378 -31.39 -22.60 -9.84
CA ALA A 378 -31.74 -24.01 -9.80
C ALA A 378 -32.42 -24.27 -8.45
N SER A 379 -33.75 -24.42 -8.51
CA SER A 379 -34.61 -24.66 -7.35
C SER A 379 -34.50 -26.11 -6.89
#